data_AF-A0A2E8GM04-F1
#
_entry.id   AF-A0A2E8GM04-F1
#
_cell.length_a   1.000
_cell.length_b   1.000
_cell.length_c   1.000
_cell.angle_alpha   90.00
_cell.angle_beta   90.00
_cell.angle_gamma   90.00
#
_symmetry.space_group_name_H-M   'P 1'
#
loop_
_entity.id
_entity.type
_entity.pdbx_description
1 polymer ?
#
loop_
_entity_poly.entity_id
_entity_poly.type
_entity_poly.pdbx_seq_one_letter_code
_entity_poly.pdbx_strand_id
1 'polypeptide(L)'
;MAKMTVIPLSGHIGALVKDLSLSALSDSEFDTVEQAFLDYYVLVFPKQLLTIEEHLQFAAHWGEFSTSPFVQYHPEHPAVLQLSNLGKANAVTENWHFDSSFLPAPPSLTILSARKIPVGGDTMWSNQYHAYDTLSEGMKALLDGVRGEFAGTRLAKRVGKDSDIPFSFHPIFRTHPDTGRKALFVGHPGDTLRCLEGMTQEESLPIIQYLYKHSTNPDRVYRHHWAEGDIVMWDNRCTMHYAVHDYGDQTRELHRISICGDIPR
;
A
#
# COMPACT_ATOMS: atom_id res chain seq x y z
N MET A 1 -23.86 -10.27 -21.92
CA MET A 1 -23.19 -9.80 -20.69
C MET A 1 -22.43 -8.54 -21.05
N ALA A 2 -22.50 -7.48 -20.25
CA ALA A 2 -21.67 -6.30 -20.47
C ALA A 2 -20.20 -6.72 -20.30
N LYS A 3 -19.32 -6.26 -21.18
CA LYS A 3 -17.90 -6.57 -21.10
C LYS A 3 -17.28 -5.64 -20.06
N MET A 4 -16.53 -6.19 -19.11
CA MET A 4 -15.78 -5.42 -18.12
C MET A 4 -14.97 -4.30 -18.79
N THR A 5 -14.99 -3.11 -18.19
CA THR A 5 -14.30 -1.92 -18.70
C THR A 5 -13.21 -1.49 -17.71
N VAL A 6 -11.97 -1.33 -18.20
CA VAL A 6 -10.83 -0.80 -17.42
C VAL A 6 -10.48 0.58 -17.97
N ILE A 7 -10.53 1.61 -17.12
CA ILE A 7 -10.31 3.01 -17.50
C ILE A 7 -9.14 3.58 -16.69
N PRO A 8 -8.02 3.98 -17.31
CA PRO A 8 -6.91 4.61 -16.60
C PRO A 8 -7.36 5.86 -15.84
N LEU A 9 -6.92 6.01 -14.59
CA LEU A 9 -7.22 7.15 -13.72
C LEU A 9 -6.13 8.23 -13.75
N SER A 10 -4.91 7.85 -14.13
CA SER A 10 -3.79 8.77 -14.35
C SER A 10 -2.88 8.23 -15.46
N GLY A 11 -1.83 8.98 -15.80
CA GLY A 11 -0.85 8.56 -16.81
C GLY A 11 0.03 7.39 -16.39
N HIS A 12 0.17 7.12 -15.08
CA HIS A 12 1.17 6.15 -14.59
C HIS A 12 0.66 5.18 -13.52
N ILE A 13 -0.54 5.37 -12.95
CA ILE A 13 -1.06 4.53 -11.86
C ILE A 13 -2.56 4.68 -11.72
N GLY A 14 -3.23 3.61 -11.32
CA GLY A 14 -4.66 3.64 -11.06
C GLY A 14 -5.49 3.35 -12.29
N ALA A 15 -6.44 2.45 -12.14
CA ALA A 15 -7.54 2.28 -13.08
C ALA A 15 -8.88 2.10 -12.35
N LEU A 16 -9.93 2.60 -12.98
CA LEU A 16 -11.31 2.39 -12.61
C LEU A 16 -11.82 1.17 -13.35
N VAL A 17 -12.31 0.18 -12.63
CA VAL A 17 -12.87 -1.04 -13.22
C VAL A 17 -14.39 -1.03 -13.05
N LYS A 18 -15.11 -1.18 -14.17
CA LYS A 18 -16.57 -1.11 -14.25
C LYS A 18 -17.16 -2.33 -14.93
N ASP A 19 -18.47 -2.45 -14.81
CA ASP A 19 -19.28 -3.46 -15.49
C ASP A 19 -18.95 -4.90 -15.04
N LEU A 20 -18.66 -5.05 -13.74
CA LEU A 20 -18.50 -6.33 -13.05
C LEU A 20 -19.10 -6.27 -11.63
N SER A 21 -19.30 -7.45 -11.02
CA SER A 21 -19.71 -7.60 -9.63
C SER A 21 -18.68 -8.45 -8.88
N LEU A 22 -18.02 -7.86 -7.87
CA LEU A 22 -16.98 -8.56 -7.11
C LEU A 22 -17.52 -9.69 -6.23
N SER A 23 -18.81 -9.69 -5.88
CA SER A 23 -19.43 -10.77 -5.09
C SER A 23 -19.80 -12.01 -5.91
N ALA A 24 -19.73 -11.93 -7.25
CA ALA A 24 -20.07 -13.02 -8.15
C ALA A 24 -19.07 -13.10 -9.32
N LEU A 25 -17.80 -12.86 -9.04
CA LEU A 25 -16.72 -12.81 -10.03
C LEU A 25 -16.46 -14.22 -10.60
N SER A 26 -16.51 -14.35 -11.93
CA SER A 26 -16.07 -15.58 -12.60
C SER A 26 -14.54 -15.65 -12.74
N ASP A 27 -14.00 -16.85 -12.93
CA ASP A 27 -12.54 -17.04 -13.12
C ASP A 27 -11.99 -16.19 -14.26
N SER A 28 -12.69 -16.13 -15.40
CA SER A 28 -12.26 -15.33 -16.55
C SER A 28 -12.29 -13.81 -16.29
N GLU A 29 -13.22 -13.33 -15.45
CA GLU A 29 -13.23 -11.93 -15.04
C GLU A 29 -12.09 -11.66 -14.06
N PHE A 30 -11.83 -12.59 -13.13
CA PHE A 30 -10.70 -12.51 -12.22
C PHE A 30 -9.36 -12.43 -12.97
N ASP A 31 -9.12 -13.28 -13.97
CA ASP A 31 -7.90 -13.22 -14.81
C ASP A 31 -7.69 -11.82 -15.41
N THR A 32 -8.78 -11.19 -15.84
CA THR A 32 -8.71 -9.84 -16.42
C THR A 32 -8.48 -8.77 -15.35
N VAL A 33 -9.03 -8.94 -14.15
CA VAL A 33 -8.77 -8.08 -12.99
C VAL A 33 -7.32 -8.23 -12.52
N GLU A 34 -6.78 -9.45 -12.47
CA GLU A 34 -5.39 -9.73 -12.11
C GLU A 34 -4.43 -9.04 -13.08
N GLN A 35 -4.66 -9.19 -14.40
CA GLN A 35 -3.85 -8.50 -15.39
C GLN A 35 -3.95 -6.97 -15.24
N ALA A 36 -5.15 -6.43 -15.05
CA ALA A 36 -5.32 -4.99 -14.80
C ALA A 36 -4.60 -4.54 -13.52
N PHE A 37 -4.57 -5.36 -12.48
CA PHE A 37 -3.86 -5.07 -11.24
C PHE A 37 -2.36 -4.99 -11.47
N LEU A 38 -1.79 -5.92 -12.23
CA LEU A 38 -0.37 -5.91 -12.60
C LEU A 38 -0.01 -4.76 -13.56
N ASP A 39 -0.96 -4.24 -14.33
CA ASP A 39 -0.74 -3.14 -15.28
C ASP A 39 -0.87 -1.75 -14.64
N TYR A 40 -1.83 -1.59 -13.70
CA TYR A 40 -2.22 -0.28 -13.14
C TYR A 40 -1.91 -0.12 -11.65
N TYR A 41 -1.54 -1.20 -10.95
CA TYR A 41 -1.07 -1.28 -9.56
C TYR A 41 -2.06 -0.84 -8.48
N VAL A 42 -3.05 -0.03 -8.82
CA VAL A 42 -4.17 0.41 -7.98
C VAL A 42 -5.44 0.24 -8.81
N LEU A 43 -6.42 -0.49 -8.28
CA LEU A 43 -7.72 -0.66 -8.92
C LEU A 43 -8.82 -0.11 -8.02
N VAL A 44 -9.74 0.63 -8.63
CA VAL A 44 -10.93 1.20 -8.00
C VAL A 44 -12.16 0.53 -8.60
N PHE A 45 -12.99 -0.08 -7.76
CA PHE A 45 -14.27 -0.68 -8.12
C PHE A 45 -15.38 0.12 -7.41
N PRO A 46 -16.06 1.01 -8.13
CA PRO A 46 -17.01 1.91 -7.50
C PRO A 46 -18.29 1.17 -7.10
N LYS A 47 -18.91 1.61 -5.99
CA LYS A 47 -20.29 1.21 -5.60
C LYS A 47 -20.56 -0.30 -5.54
N GLN A 48 -19.60 -1.09 -5.08
CA GLN A 48 -19.75 -2.54 -4.93
C GLN A 48 -20.56 -2.92 -3.69
N LEU A 49 -20.47 -2.13 -2.61
CA LEU A 49 -21.27 -2.32 -1.38
C LEU A 49 -21.17 -3.73 -0.76
N LEU A 50 -20.02 -4.39 -0.91
CA LEU A 50 -19.80 -5.79 -0.48
C LEU A 50 -20.08 -5.99 1.01
N THR A 51 -20.71 -7.09 1.41
CA THR A 51 -20.71 -7.51 2.83
C THR A 51 -19.28 -7.84 3.30
N ILE A 52 -19.10 -8.14 4.59
CA ILE A 52 -17.79 -8.58 5.07
C ILE A 52 -17.41 -9.93 4.43
N GLU A 53 -18.37 -10.84 4.32
CA GLU A 53 -18.19 -12.16 3.71
C GLU A 53 -17.82 -12.05 2.23
N GLU A 54 -18.51 -11.20 1.47
CA GLU A 54 -18.20 -10.97 0.06
C GLU A 54 -16.83 -10.30 -0.10
N HIS A 55 -16.44 -9.39 0.80
CA HIS A 55 -15.10 -8.80 0.81
C HIS A 55 -14.01 -9.84 1.09
N LEU A 56 -14.25 -10.77 2.02
CA LEU A 56 -13.36 -11.90 2.31
C LEU A 56 -13.28 -12.86 1.12
N GLN A 57 -14.42 -13.18 0.49
CA GLN A 57 -14.47 -14.04 -0.70
C GLN A 57 -13.65 -13.43 -1.84
N PHE A 58 -13.86 -12.15 -2.16
CA PHE A 58 -13.08 -11.47 -3.18
C PHE A 58 -11.57 -11.45 -2.83
N ALA A 59 -11.22 -11.14 -1.58
CA ALA A 59 -9.83 -11.12 -1.14
C ALA A 59 -9.16 -12.50 -1.24
N ALA A 60 -9.90 -13.59 -1.02
CA ALA A 60 -9.36 -14.95 -1.04
C ALA A 60 -8.86 -15.40 -2.42
N HIS A 61 -9.31 -14.76 -3.51
CA HIS A 61 -8.78 -15.03 -4.85
C HIS A 61 -7.29 -14.65 -4.99
N TRP A 62 -6.80 -13.73 -4.14
CA TRP A 62 -5.44 -13.20 -4.23
C TRP A 62 -4.41 -13.95 -3.36
N GLY A 63 -4.88 -14.82 -2.45
CA GLY A 63 -4.01 -15.63 -1.59
C GLY A 63 -4.39 -15.57 -0.12
N GLU A 64 -3.45 -16.02 0.72
CA GLU A 64 -3.66 -16.10 2.17
C GLU A 64 -3.72 -14.73 2.85
N PHE A 65 -4.53 -14.61 3.89
CA PHE A 65 -4.69 -13.36 4.63
C PHE A 65 -3.53 -13.10 5.59
N SER A 66 -2.95 -11.91 5.49
CA SER A 66 -1.91 -11.43 6.38
C SER A 66 -2.54 -10.75 7.61
N THR A 67 -2.35 -11.36 8.78
CA THR A 67 -2.78 -10.78 10.07
C THR A 67 -1.59 -10.40 10.96
N SER A 68 -1.78 -9.39 11.82
CA SER A 68 -0.74 -8.87 12.71
C SER A 68 -1.22 -8.87 14.17
N PRO A 69 -0.47 -9.47 15.12
CA PRO A 69 -0.88 -9.48 16.53
C PRO A 69 -0.87 -8.09 17.17
N PHE A 70 -0.37 -7.07 16.47
CA PHE A 70 -0.25 -5.70 16.97
C PHE A 70 -1.46 -4.81 16.67
N VAL A 71 -2.48 -5.34 15.99
CA VAL A 71 -3.73 -4.60 15.69
C VAL A 71 -4.95 -5.43 16.09
N GLN A 72 -6.04 -4.74 16.43
CA GLN A 72 -7.29 -5.37 16.79
C GLN A 72 -8.16 -5.57 15.53
N TYR A 73 -8.43 -6.82 15.19
CA TYR A 73 -9.31 -7.19 14.08
C TYR A 73 -10.78 -7.20 14.49
N HIS A 74 -11.66 -7.33 13.50
CA HIS A 74 -13.09 -7.48 13.72
C HIS A 74 -13.36 -8.73 14.58
N PRO A 75 -14.19 -8.63 15.65
CA PRO A 75 -14.43 -9.73 16.59
C PRO A 75 -14.93 -11.03 15.94
N GLU A 76 -15.78 -10.89 14.92
CA GLU A 76 -16.40 -12.03 14.22
C GLU A 76 -15.64 -12.43 12.93
N HIS A 77 -14.69 -11.59 12.48
CA HIS A 77 -13.98 -11.78 11.21
C HIS A 77 -12.48 -11.43 11.38
N PRO A 78 -11.66 -12.36 11.88
CA PRO A 78 -10.29 -12.08 12.35
C PRO A 78 -9.29 -11.68 11.25
N ALA A 79 -9.68 -11.73 9.97
CA ALA A 79 -8.88 -11.23 8.85
C ALA A 79 -9.23 -9.79 8.45
N VAL A 80 -10.31 -9.22 8.99
CA VAL A 80 -10.80 -7.88 8.66
C VAL A 80 -10.36 -6.88 9.70
N LEU A 81 -9.53 -5.92 9.31
CA LEU A 81 -9.17 -4.80 10.16
C LEU A 81 -10.14 -3.65 9.92
N GLN A 82 -10.87 -3.24 10.96
CA GLN A 82 -11.74 -2.07 10.91
C GLN A 82 -10.90 -0.81 11.15
N LEU A 83 -10.84 0.06 10.16
CA LEU A 83 -10.15 1.34 10.22
C LEU A 83 -11.18 2.43 10.51
N SER A 84 -11.24 2.87 11.76
CA SER A 84 -12.09 3.97 12.22
C SER A 84 -11.27 5.24 12.48
N ASN A 85 -11.95 6.40 12.45
CA ASN A 85 -11.34 7.65 12.89
C ASN A 85 -11.07 7.61 14.40
N LEU A 86 -9.79 7.60 14.80
CA LEU A 86 -9.36 7.65 16.20
C LEU A 86 -8.98 9.07 16.66
N GLY A 87 -9.33 10.09 15.87
CA GLY A 87 -8.92 11.47 16.06
C GLY A 87 -7.51 11.75 15.52
N LYS A 88 -7.24 13.01 15.17
CA LYS A 88 -5.99 13.45 14.49
C LYS A 88 -4.73 13.06 15.24
N ALA A 89 -4.72 13.17 16.57
CA ALA A 89 -3.56 12.84 17.41
C ALA A 89 -3.15 11.36 17.32
N ASN A 90 -4.06 10.48 16.89
CA ASN A 90 -3.84 9.04 16.76
C ASN A 90 -3.69 8.59 15.30
N ALA A 91 -3.68 9.52 14.34
CA ALA A 91 -3.48 9.23 12.93
C ALA A 91 -2.03 8.79 12.69
N VAL A 92 -1.84 7.61 12.09
CA VAL A 92 -0.50 7.02 11.87
C VAL A 92 -0.12 6.82 10.41
N THR A 93 -1.09 6.99 9.52
CA THR A 93 -0.96 6.79 8.06
C THR A 93 -0.83 8.10 7.29
N GLU A 94 -0.65 9.23 8.00
CA GLU A 94 -0.34 10.55 7.41
C GLU A 94 1.14 10.70 7.06
N ASN A 95 1.67 9.71 6.37
CA ASN A 95 2.99 9.68 5.78
C ASN A 95 2.97 8.74 4.59
N TRP A 96 3.87 8.97 3.62
CA TRP A 96 4.03 8.01 2.54
C TRP A 96 4.71 6.76 3.08
N HIS A 97 4.08 5.62 2.83
CA HIS A 97 4.57 4.35 3.35
C HIS A 97 4.13 3.17 2.50
N PHE A 98 4.86 2.08 2.70
CA PHE A 98 4.43 0.72 2.41
C PHE A 98 3.85 0.12 3.68
N ASP A 99 2.81 -0.71 3.55
CA ASP A 99 2.28 -1.47 4.66
C ASP A 99 3.34 -2.46 5.17
N SER A 100 3.62 -2.40 6.47
CA SER A 100 4.39 -3.40 7.22
C SER A 100 5.77 -3.76 6.62
N SER A 101 6.47 -2.79 6.04
CA SER A 101 7.81 -3.00 5.44
C SER A 101 8.90 -3.45 6.40
N PHE A 102 8.63 -3.49 7.71
CA PHE A 102 9.55 -4.03 8.71
C PHE A 102 9.48 -5.56 8.85
N LEU A 103 8.47 -6.21 8.24
CA LEU A 103 8.35 -7.66 8.23
C LEU A 103 9.29 -8.28 7.20
N PRO A 104 9.84 -9.49 7.45
CA PRO A 104 10.69 -10.18 6.48
C PRO A 104 10.00 -10.41 5.11
N ALA A 105 8.69 -10.64 5.12
CA ALA A 105 7.83 -10.74 3.94
C ALA A 105 6.63 -9.78 4.13
N PRO A 106 6.74 -8.51 3.70
CA PRO A 106 5.64 -7.55 3.79
C PRO A 106 4.43 -8.01 2.96
N PRO A 107 3.20 -7.57 3.28
CA PRO A 107 2.01 -7.87 2.48
C PRO A 107 2.22 -7.56 1.00
N SER A 108 1.69 -8.41 0.12
CA SER A 108 1.76 -8.22 -1.34
C SER A 108 0.76 -7.16 -1.81
N LEU A 109 -0.46 -7.21 -1.30
CA LEU A 109 -1.50 -6.25 -1.60
C LEU A 109 -2.43 -6.04 -0.43
N THR A 110 -3.15 -4.92 -0.48
CA THR A 110 -4.18 -4.58 0.48
C THR A 110 -5.45 -4.18 -0.26
N ILE A 111 -6.61 -4.59 0.28
CA ILE A 111 -7.94 -4.29 -0.23
C ILE A 111 -8.71 -3.52 0.85
N LEU A 112 -9.26 -2.38 0.47
CA LEU A 112 -10.07 -1.52 1.31
C LEU A 112 -11.51 -1.49 0.79
N SER A 113 -12.45 -1.64 1.71
CA SER A 113 -13.88 -1.52 1.46
C SER A 113 -14.45 -0.33 2.24
N ALA A 114 -15.01 0.64 1.50
CA ALA A 114 -15.56 1.87 2.07
C ALA A 114 -16.93 1.66 2.72
N ARG A 115 -17.02 1.96 4.02
CA ARG A 115 -18.24 1.77 4.82
C ARG A 115 -18.95 3.08 5.13
N LYS A 116 -18.23 4.03 5.71
CA LYS A 116 -18.72 5.38 6.00
C LYS A 116 -17.65 6.39 5.64
N ILE A 117 -18.00 7.37 4.81
CA ILE A 117 -17.03 8.29 4.22
C ILE A 117 -17.48 9.74 4.45
N PRO A 118 -16.69 10.57 5.16
CA PRO A 118 -16.97 11.99 5.30
C PRO A 118 -16.53 12.76 4.05
N VAL A 119 -16.83 14.06 3.99
CA VAL A 119 -16.10 14.96 3.08
C VAL A 119 -14.63 15.02 3.53
N GLY A 120 -13.70 14.82 2.59
CA GLY A 120 -12.29 14.60 2.89
C GLY A 120 -11.98 13.13 3.16
N GLY A 121 -10.79 12.83 3.66
CA GLY A 121 -10.37 11.46 3.96
C GLY A 121 -9.85 10.68 2.75
N ASP A 122 -9.40 11.42 1.73
CA ASP A 122 -8.82 10.88 0.51
C ASP A 122 -7.63 9.96 0.80
N THR A 123 -7.31 9.10 -0.16
CA THR A 123 -6.08 8.31 -0.12
C THR A 123 -5.31 8.53 -1.40
N MET A 124 -3.99 8.71 -1.26
CA MET A 124 -3.10 8.92 -2.38
C MET A 124 -2.15 7.74 -2.51
N TRP A 125 -1.82 7.36 -3.75
CA TRP A 125 -0.85 6.33 -4.08
C TRP A 125 0.22 6.89 -5.00
N SER A 126 1.44 6.41 -4.85
CA SER A 126 2.58 6.80 -5.68
C SER A 126 3.21 5.60 -6.37
N ASN A 127 3.39 5.69 -7.69
CA ASN A 127 4.02 4.65 -8.51
C ASN A 127 5.53 4.57 -8.29
N GLN A 128 5.99 3.45 -7.74
CA GLN A 128 7.41 3.24 -7.46
C GLN A 128 8.20 2.62 -8.61
N TYR A 129 7.54 2.05 -9.63
CA TYR A 129 8.20 1.75 -10.89
C TYR A 129 8.63 3.04 -11.60
N HIS A 130 7.69 3.97 -11.79
CA HIS A 130 8.02 5.26 -12.40
C HIS A 130 9.05 6.03 -11.56
N ALA A 131 9.03 5.84 -10.23
CA ALA A 131 10.06 6.41 -9.37
C ALA A 131 11.45 5.84 -9.64
N TYR A 132 11.58 4.52 -9.77
CA TYR A 132 12.82 3.87 -10.18
C TYR A 132 13.26 4.30 -11.58
N ASP A 133 12.36 4.23 -12.56
CA ASP A 133 12.66 4.46 -13.98
C ASP A 133 13.28 5.86 -14.22
N THR A 134 12.81 6.85 -13.47
CA THR A 134 13.21 8.26 -13.58
C THR A 134 14.39 8.66 -12.70
N LEU A 135 14.99 7.74 -11.94
CA LEU A 135 16.30 7.98 -11.33
C LEU A 135 17.38 8.10 -12.40
N SER A 136 18.40 8.92 -12.14
CA SER A 136 19.57 8.96 -13.02
C SER A 136 20.32 7.63 -12.96
N GLU A 137 21.00 7.27 -14.05
CA GLU A 137 21.82 6.05 -14.10
C GLU A 137 22.92 6.05 -13.02
N GLY A 138 23.45 7.23 -12.65
CA GLY A 138 24.39 7.34 -11.53
C GLY A 138 23.77 6.97 -10.17
N MET A 139 22.52 7.37 -9.91
CA MET A 139 21.82 6.99 -8.67
C MET A 139 21.45 5.51 -8.67
N LYS A 140 21.05 4.96 -9.82
CA LYS A 140 20.82 3.52 -9.98
C LYS A 140 22.10 2.72 -9.73
N ALA A 141 23.24 3.16 -10.26
CA ALA A 141 24.52 2.49 -10.04
C ALA A 141 24.99 2.59 -8.58
N LEU A 142 24.80 3.74 -7.92
CA LEU A 142 25.20 3.94 -6.53
C LEU A 142 24.47 2.99 -5.57
N LEU A 143 23.21 2.68 -5.86
CA LEU A 143 22.32 1.94 -4.96
C LEU A 143 22.01 0.52 -5.43
N ASP A 144 22.66 0.05 -6.50
CA ASP A 144 22.47 -1.32 -6.98
C ASP A 144 22.94 -2.32 -5.91
N GLY A 145 22.06 -3.25 -5.55
CA GLY A 145 22.29 -4.22 -4.47
C GLY A 145 22.27 -3.65 -3.05
N VAL A 146 22.13 -2.33 -2.86
CA VAL A 146 22.05 -1.72 -1.52
C VAL A 146 20.72 -2.07 -0.86
N ARG A 147 20.78 -2.49 0.40
CA ARG A 147 19.62 -2.77 1.25
C ARG A 147 19.43 -1.66 2.27
N GLY A 148 18.20 -1.48 2.74
CA GLY A 148 17.84 -0.52 3.77
C GLY A 148 17.24 -1.19 5.00
N GLU A 149 17.50 -0.65 6.20
CA GLU A 149 16.87 -1.10 7.44
C GLU A 149 15.46 -0.50 7.57
N PHE A 150 14.44 -1.32 7.32
CA PHE A 150 13.04 -0.94 7.50
C PHE A 150 12.55 -1.28 8.89
N ALA A 151 12.02 -0.30 9.62
CA ALA A 151 11.69 -0.44 11.02
C ALA A 151 10.22 -0.12 11.34
N GLY A 152 9.63 -0.91 12.24
CA GLY A 152 8.27 -0.75 12.75
C GLY A 152 8.15 0.30 13.86
N THR A 153 8.91 1.39 13.80
CA THR A 153 9.08 2.38 14.89
C THR A 153 7.75 2.89 15.45
N ARG A 154 6.81 3.28 14.58
CA ARG A 154 5.49 3.79 14.99
C ARG A 154 4.62 2.72 15.66
N LEU A 155 4.69 1.49 15.17
CA LEU A 155 3.96 0.37 15.72
C LEU A 155 4.48 0.03 17.12
N ALA A 156 5.81 -0.04 17.26
CA ALA A 156 6.48 -0.30 18.54
C ALA A 156 6.11 0.76 19.59
N LYS A 157 6.12 2.04 19.22
CA LYS A 157 5.66 3.15 20.10
C LYS A 157 4.22 2.97 20.56
N ARG A 158 3.32 2.61 19.65
CA ARG A 158 1.89 2.41 19.98
C ARG A 158 1.69 1.28 20.99
N VAL A 159 2.45 0.20 20.87
CA VAL A 159 2.33 -0.97 21.76
C VAL A 159 3.22 -0.87 23.01
N GLY A 160 3.87 0.29 23.23
CA GLY A 160 4.73 0.53 24.40
C GLY A 160 6.02 -0.28 24.40
N LYS A 161 6.53 -0.69 23.23
CA LYS A 161 7.75 -1.50 23.07
C LYS A 161 8.89 -0.70 22.43
N ASP A 162 9.22 0.45 23.01
CA ASP A 162 10.26 1.34 22.45
C ASP A 162 11.68 0.73 22.43
N SER A 163 11.93 -0.32 23.23
CA SER A 163 13.22 -0.99 23.31
C SER A 163 13.39 -2.19 22.35
N ASP A 164 12.31 -2.65 21.69
CA ASP A 164 12.33 -3.83 20.81
C ASP A 164 11.53 -3.52 19.54
N ILE A 165 12.14 -2.71 18.67
CA ILE A 165 11.53 -2.27 17.43
C ILE A 165 11.82 -3.31 16.36
N PRO A 166 10.81 -4.00 15.80
CA PRO A 166 11.04 -4.98 14.75
C PRO A 166 11.58 -4.28 13.50
N PHE A 167 12.54 -4.90 12.84
CA PHE A 167 13.12 -4.41 11.61
C PHE A 167 13.52 -5.54 10.67
N SER A 168 13.63 -5.21 9.38
CA SER A 168 14.13 -6.10 8.32
C SER A 168 14.96 -5.31 7.32
N PHE A 169 15.96 -5.96 6.73
CA PHE A 169 16.75 -5.38 5.65
C PHE A 169 16.20 -5.80 4.29
N HIS A 170 15.82 -4.83 3.46
CA HIS A 170 15.27 -5.05 2.13
C HIS A 170 16.00 -4.25 1.06
N PRO A 171 16.07 -4.73 -0.20
CA PRO A 171 16.69 -3.99 -1.30
C PRO A 171 15.99 -2.64 -1.52
N ILE A 172 16.77 -1.59 -1.78
CA ILE A 172 16.23 -0.28 -2.16
C ILE A 172 15.60 -0.33 -3.56
N PHE A 173 16.07 -1.23 -4.42
CA PHE A 173 15.45 -1.54 -5.70
C PHE A 173 14.85 -2.94 -5.64
N ARG A 174 13.56 -3.01 -5.36
CA ARG A 174 12.82 -4.27 -5.29
C ARG A 174 12.44 -4.74 -6.69
N THR A 175 12.67 -6.00 -7.00
CA THR A 175 12.13 -6.66 -8.19
C THR A 175 10.76 -7.25 -7.87
N HIS A 176 9.76 -6.89 -8.66
CA HIS A 176 8.42 -7.44 -8.50
C HIS A 176 8.36 -8.89 -9.02
N PRO A 177 7.86 -9.85 -8.23
CA PRO A 177 7.93 -11.28 -8.59
C PRO A 177 7.17 -11.62 -9.88
N ASP A 178 6.00 -11.01 -10.11
CA ASP A 178 5.16 -11.36 -11.27
C ASP A 178 5.52 -10.60 -12.56
N THR A 179 5.89 -9.31 -12.44
CA THR A 179 6.18 -8.45 -13.61
C THR A 179 7.66 -8.36 -13.97
N GLY A 180 8.56 -8.78 -13.08
CA GLY A 180 10.01 -8.64 -13.24
C GLY A 180 10.53 -7.20 -13.22
N ARG A 181 9.67 -6.20 -13.02
CA ARG A 181 10.04 -4.78 -13.02
C ARG A 181 10.69 -4.38 -11.70
N LYS A 182 11.65 -3.44 -11.76
CA LYS A 182 12.28 -2.84 -10.58
C LYS A 182 11.46 -1.64 -10.09
N ALA A 183 11.14 -1.63 -8.80
CA ALA A 183 10.46 -0.56 -8.09
C ALA A 183 11.38 0.05 -7.02
N LEU A 184 11.25 1.35 -6.77
CA LEU A 184 11.92 2.02 -5.66
C LEU A 184 11.23 1.65 -4.34
N PHE A 185 11.94 0.95 -3.46
CA PHE A 185 11.44 0.55 -2.15
C PHE A 185 12.11 1.42 -1.07
N VAL A 186 11.36 2.41 -0.59
CA VAL A 186 11.85 3.41 0.38
C VAL A 186 10.81 3.68 1.45
N GLY A 187 11.25 4.30 2.54
CA GLY A 187 10.38 4.69 3.64
C GLY A 187 10.70 6.10 4.14
N HIS A 188 9.92 6.55 5.13
CA HIS A 188 10.15 7.83 5.77
C HIS A 188 11.57 7.89 6.35
N PRO A 189 12.40 8.89 5.97
CA PRO A 189 13.78 8.99 6.40
C PRO A 189 13.91 9.04 7.92
N GLY A 190 14.75 8.18 8.49
CA GLY A 190 15.02 8.12 9.93
C GLY A 190 13.88 7.55 10.79
N ASP A 191 12.78 7.09 10.19
CA ASP A 191 11.63 6.52 10.91
C ASP A 191 11.36 5.08 10.45
N THR A 192 10.74 4.92 9.27
CA THR A 192 10.44 3.61 8.70
C THR A 192 11.56 3.08 7.81
N LEU A 193 12.49 3.93 7.35
CA LEU A 193 13.74 3.55 6.71
C LEU A 193 14.88 4.31 7.39
N ARG A 194 15.67 3.59 8.20
CA ARG A 194 16.62 4.20 9.15
C ARG A 194 18.00 4.46 8.56
N CYS A 195 18.54 3.47 7.87
CA CYS A 195 19.88 3.51 7.30
C CYS A 195 19.97 2.62 6.06
N LEU A 196 21.02 2.83 5.28
CA LEU A 196 21.42 1.96 4.18
C LEU A 196 22.53 1.02 4.66
N GLU A 197 22.42 -0.26 4.32
CA GLU A 197 23.38 -1.29 4.69
C GLU A 197 24.78 -0.92 4.18
N GLY A 198 25.78 -0.95 5.07
CA GLY A 198 27.15 -0.56 4.74
C GLY A 198 27.42 0.95 4.75
N MET A 199 26.45 1.79 5.10
CA MET A 199 26.62 3.25 5.23
C MET A 199 26.38 3.69 6.68
N THR A 200 27.09 4.74 7.10
CA THR A 200 26.76 5.44 8.34
C THR A 200 25.40 6.13 8.23
N GLN A 201 24.82 6.52 9.37
CA GLN A 201 23.56 7.26 9.38
C GLN A 201 23.69 8.63 8.67
N GLU A 202 24.84 9.29 8.83
CA GLU A 202 25.14 10.57 8.19
C GLU A 202 25.21 10.47 6.65
N GLU A 203 25.79 9.38 6.13
CA GLU A 203 25.78 9.08 4.69
C GLU A 203 24.40 8.67 4.18
N SER A 204 23.68 7.86 4.96
CA SER A 204 22.38 7.29 4.55
C SER A 204 21.28 8.33 4.45
N LEU A 205 21.18 9.22 5.45
CA LEU A 205 20.00 10.06 5.63
C LEU A 205 19.74 11.02 4.46
N PRO A 206 20.74 11.73 3.90
CA PRO A 206 20.54 12.58 2.72
C PRO A 206 20.07 11.82 1.50
N ILE A 207 20.57 10.60 1.28
CA ILE A 207 20.17 9.73 0.17
C ILE A 207 18.71 9.32 0.34
N ILE A 208 18.35 8.80 1.52
CA ILE A 208 16.97 8.39 1.83
C ILE A 208 16.00 9.57 1.69
N GLN A 209 16.38 10.76 2.16
CA GLN A 209 15.57 11.98 2.01
C GLN A 209 15.34 12.34 0.54
N TYR A 210 16.38 12.28 -0.29
CA TYR A 210 16.26 12.51 -1.73
C TYR A 210 15.31 11.51 -2.37
N LEU A 211 15.51 10.20 -2.13
CA LEU A 211 14.69 9.14 -2.71
C LEU A 211 13.23 9.24 -2.25
N TYR A 212 12.98 9.51 -0.98
CA TYR A 212 11.64 9.66 -0.44
C TYR A 212 10.92 10.85 -1.10
N LYS A 213 11.58 12.02 -1.20
CA LYS A 213 11.03 13.18 -1.90
C LYS A 213 10.78 12.91 -3.39
N HIS A 214 11.72 12.24 -4.06
CA HIS A 214 11.58 11.84 -5.46
C HIS A 214 10.38 10.92 -5.64
N SER A 215 10.22 9.95 -4.75
CA SER A 215 9.13 8.97 -4.76
C SER A 215 7.75 9.59 -4.60
N THR A 216 7.63 10.80 -4.09
CA THR A 216 6.34 11.46 -3.81
C THR A 216 6.08 12.64 -4.74
N ASN A 217 6.78 12.72 -5.88
CA ASN A 217 6.54 13.74 -6.90
C ASN A 217 5.08 13.64 -7.43
N PRO A 218 4.33 14.75 -7.57
CA PRO A 218 2.96 14.73 -8.09
C PRO A 218 2.75 13.99 -9.42
N ASP A 219 3.73 13.98 -10.32
CA ASP A 219 3.62 13.38 -11.67
C ASP A 219 3.40 11.85 -11.66
N ARG A 220 3.62 11.20 -10.52
CA ARG A 220 3.44 9.75 -10.32
C ARG A 220 2.43 9.40 -9.22
N VAL A 221 1.65 10.39 -8.78
CA VAL A 221 0.66 10.24 -7.71
C VAL A 221 -0.76 10.20 -8.28
N TYR A 222 -1.54 9.22 -7.83
CA TYR A 222 -2.98 9.20 -7.97
C TYR A 222 -3.65 9.52 -6.63
N ARG A 223 -4.69 10.35 -6.64
CA ARG A 223 -5.50 10.70 -5.47
C ARG A 223 -6.93 10.19 -5.67
N HIS A 224 -7.38 9.32 -4.78
CA HIS A 224 -8.74 8.80 -4.79
C HIS A 224 -9.60 9.58 -3.80
N HIS A 225 -10.72 10.08 -4.32
CA HIS A 225 -11.82 10.61 -3.53
C HIS A 225 -12.81 9.47 -3.28
N TRP A 226 -12.92 9.06 -2.02
CA TRP A 226 -13.74 7.93 -1.64
C TRP A 226 -15.24 8.21 -1.79
N ALA A 227 -15.99 7.21 -2.23
CA ALA A 227 -17.42 7.11 -2.02
C ALA A 227 -17.77 5.86 -1.21
N GLU A 228 -18.90 5.88 -0.50
CA GLU A 228 -19.40 4.69 0.19
C GLU A 228 -19.67 3.56 -0.82
N GLY A 229 -19.25 2.34 -0.44
CA GLY A 229 -19.34 1.16 -1.29
C GLY A 229 -18.19 0.98 -2.28
N ASP A 230 -17.25 1.93 -2.39
CA ASP A 230 -16.04 1.72 -3.18
C ASP A 230 -15.18 0.59 -2.59
N ILE A 231 -14.63 -0.24 -3.48
CA ILE A 231 -13.50 -1.12 -3.17
C ILE A 231 -12.28 -0.55 -3.86
N VAL A 232 -11.18 -0.38 -3.11
CA VAL A 232 -9.90 -0.01 -3.68
C VAL A 232 -8.86 -1.03 -3.24
N MET A 233 -8.10 -1.54 -4.19
CA MET A 233 -6.97 -2.41 -3.90
C MET A 233 -5.69 -1.86 -4.52
N TRP A 234 -4.56 -2.13 -3.89
CA TRP A 234 -3.27 -1.72 -4.43
C TRP A 234 -2.18 -2.75 -4.17
N ASP A 235 -1.20 -2.74 -5.07
CA ASP A 235 0.01 -3.53 -4.99
C ASP A 235 1.01 -2.87 -4.05
N ASN A 236 1.14 -3.44 -2.86
CA ASN A 236 2.08 -2.99 -1.83
C ASN A 236 3.53 -3.36 -2.17
N ARG A 237 3.78 -4.01 -3.31
CA ARG A 237 5.13 -4.34 -3.78
C ARG A 237 5.72 -3.24 -4.66
N CYS A 238 4.89 -2.38 -5.24
CA CYS A 238 5.33 -1.32 -6.15
C CYS A 238 4.64 0.04 -5.93
N THR A 239 3.87 0.22 -4.86
CA THR A 239 3.23 1.49 -4.53
C THR A 239 3.43 1.89 -3.07
N MET A 240 3.65 3.19 -2.83
CA MET A 240 3.46 3.80 -1.51
C MET A 240 2.09 4.46 -1.44
N HIS A 241 1.54 4.61 -0.25
CA HIS A 241 0.30 5.35 -0.04
C HIS A 241 0.35 6.32 1.14
N TYR A 242 -0.58 7.27 1.14
CA TYR A 242 -0.77 8.31 2.15
C TYR A 242 -2.27 8.48 2.41
N ALA A 243 -2.70 8.38 3.67
CA ALA A 243 -4.08 8.67 4.07
C ALA A 243 -4.21 10.12 4.51
N VAL A 244 -5.05 10.91 3.84
CA VAL A 244 -5.28 12.31 4.18
C VAL A 244 -6.22 12.40 5.37
N HIS A 245 -5.83 13.07 6.46
CA HIS A 245 -6.72 13.37 7.58
C HIS A 245 -7.11 14.85 7.61
N ASP A 246 -8.07 15.22 6.76
CA ASP A 246 -8.68 16.55 6.62
C ASP A 246 -10.18 16.59 7.01
N TYR A 247 -10.66 15.55 7.69
CA TYR A 247 -12.07 15.37 8.06
C TYR A 247 -12.34 15.51 9.58
N GLY A 248 -11.37 16.02 10.36
CA GLY A 248 -11.52 16.27 11.80
C GLY A 248 -12.00 15.03 12.58
N ASP A 249 -13.09 15.20 13.35
CA ASP A 249 -13.71 14.15 14.16
C ASP A 249 -14.88 13.44 13.46
N GLN A 250 -15.09 13.71 12.16
CA GLN A 250 -16.15 13.06 11.40
C GLN A 250 -15.95 11.54 11.36
N THR A 251 -17.04 10.79 11.33
CA THR A 251 -16.98 9.33 11.23
C THR A 251 -16.41 8.94 9.87
N ARG A 252 -15.34 8.15 9.89
CA ARG A 252 -14.75 7.50 8.72
C ARG A 252 -14.51 6.04 9.07
N GLU A 253 -14.98 5.14 8.21
CA GLU A 253 -14.90 3.70 8.43
C GLU A 253 -14.56 2.98 7.12
N LEU A 254 -13.44 2.26 7.13
CA LEU A 254 -13.04 1.34 6.07
C LEU A 254 -12.79 -0.05 6.66
N HIS A 255 -13.07 -1.09 5.89
CA HIS A 255 -12.62 -2.45 6.21
C HIS A 255 -11.42 -2.81 5.36
N ARG A 256 -10.33 -3.24 6.00
CA ARG A 256 -9.08 -3.61 5.35
C ARG A 256 -8.85 -5.11 5.44
N ILE A 257 -8.48 -5.72 4.32
CA ILE A 257 -7.89 -7.05 4.25
C ILE A 257 -6.52 -6.91 3.58
N SER A 258 -5.50 -7.57 4.12
CA SER A 258 -4.16 -7.61 3.54
C SER A 258 -3.81 -9.04 3.17
N ILE A 259 -3.09 -9.23 2.07
CA ILE A 259 -2.68 -10.53 1.56
C ILE A 259 -1.20 -10.76 1.88
N CYS A 260 -0.86 -11.98 2.27
CA CYS A 260 0.53 -12.40 2.49
C CYS A 260 1.39 -12.09 1.27
N GLY A 261 2.62 -11.65 1.51
CA GLY A 261 3.59 -11.42 0.45
C GLY A 261 4.80 -12.32 0.57
N ASP A 262 5.84 -11.96 -0.18
CA ASP A 262 7.10 -12.66 -0.30
C ASP A 262 8.27 -11.82 0.23
N ILE A 263 9.44 -12.44 0.41
CA ILE A 263 10.66 -11.74 0.79
C ILE A 263 11.13 -10.87 -0.40
N PRO A 264 11.20 -9.53 -0.24
CA PRO A 264 11.66 -8.65 -1.32
C PRO A 264 13.07 -8.99 -1.81
N ARG A 265 13.26 -9.01 -3.14
CA ARG A 265 14.53 -9.34 -3.83
C ARG A 265 15.04 -8.20 -4.68
#